data_AF-A0A4R2QGS5-F1
#
_entry.id   AF-A0A4R2QGS5-F1
#
_cell.length_a   1.000
_cell.length_b   1.000
_cell.length_c   1.000
_cell.angle_alpha   90.00
_cell.angle_beta   90.00
_cell.angle_gamma   90.00
#
_symmetry.space_group_name_H-M   'P 1'
#
loop_
_entity.id
_entity.type
_entity.pdbx_description
1 polymer ?
#
loop_
_entity_poly.entity_id
_entity_poly.type
_entity_poly.pdbx_seq_one_letter_code
_entity_poly.pdbx_strand_id
1 'polypeptide(L)'
;MVASERLATADIVAAAKWGTGQPIEDPEREAQVLDTVRQQAVERGIEPDAAVAIFRDQIEANKLVQRYLHHGWTANPAQRPTERPDLDEIRPVIDRLNGELLNEIRATAGIRGQPSCRPRLMIALRQVSPEPDTTEPGGANEARHTGIHRAGLIRAAPSLCD
;
A
#
# COMPACT_ATOMS: atom_id res chain seq x y z
N MET A 1 4.61 -0.21 10.46
CA MET A 1 3.20 -0.70 10.40
C MET A 1 3.10 -1.38 9.07
N VAL A 2 2.78 -2.68 9.03
CA VAL A 2 2.89 -3.49 7.80
C VAL A 2 2.10 -2.89 6.62
N ALA A 3 0.91 -2.33 6.86
CA ALA A 3 0.14 -1.64 5.82
C ALA A 3 0.88 -0.43 5.20
N SER A 4 1.68 0.29 5.99
CA SER A 4 2.52 1.39 5.50
C SER A 4 3.69 0.89 4.66
N GLU A 5 4.35 -0.17 5.11
CA GLU A 5 5.47 -0.78 4.38
C GLU A 5 5.00 -1.39 3.06
N ARG A 6 3.82 -2.04 3.07
CA ARG A 6 3.15 -2.50 1.85
C ARG A 6 2.80 -1.36 0.92
N LEU A 7 2.29 -0.24 1.45
CA LEU A 7 1.99 0.94 0.64
C LEU A 7 3.25 1.54 0.01
N ALA A 8 4.37 1.59 0.74
CA ALA A 8 5.64 2.13 0.26
C ALA A 8 6.19 1.38 -0.96
N THR A 9 5.79 0.11 -1.19
CA THR A 9 6.12 -0.59 -2.44
C THR A 9 5.55 0.09 -3.69
N ALA A 10 4.56 0.99 -3.53
CA ALA A 10 4.00 1.77 -4.63
C ALA A 10 5.05 2.58 -5.39
N ASP A 11 6.10 3.05 -4.73
CA ASP A 11 7.15 3.86 -5.35
C ASP A 11 7.99 3.04 -6.32
N ILE A 12 8.42 1.86 -5.85
CA ILE A 12 9.18 0.89 -6.64
C ILE A 12 8.33 0.42 -7.82
N VAL A 13 7.05 0.08 -7.58
CA VAL A 13 6.12 -0.36 -8.63
C VAL A 13 5.85 0.76 -9.64
N ALA A 14 5.67 2.00 -9.17
CA ALA A 14 5.50 3.16 -10.04
C ALA A 14 6.72 3.35 -10.95
N ALA A 15 7.92 3.28 -10.37
CA ALA A 15 9.17 3.43 -11.10
C ALA A 15 9.38 2.31 -12.12
N ALA A 16 9.11 1.06 -11.73
CA ALA A 16 9.19 -0.10 -12.61
C ALA A 16 8.26 0.03 -13.83
N LYS A 17 7.01 0.50 -13.62
CA LYS A 17 6.03 0.68 -14.69
C LYS A 17 6.29 1.91 -15.57
N TRP A 18 7.03 2.91 -15.10
CA TRP A 18 7.22 4.17 -15.81
C TRP A 18 7.85 3.97 -17.20
N GLY A 19 7.12 4.41 -18.24
CA GLY A 19 7.58 4.33 -19.63
C GLY A 19 7.65 2.92 -20.22
N THR A 20 7.00 1.92 -19.63
CA THR A 20 6.96 0.52 -20.14
C THR A 20 5.69 0.18 -20.91
N GLY A 21 4.64 1.02 -20.82
CA GLY A 21 3.30 0.71 -21.32
C GLY A 21 2.50 -0.23 -20.41
N GLN A 22 3.08 -0.75 -19.32
CA GLN A 22 2.32 -1.50 -18.32
C GLN A 22 1.34 -0.56 -17.60
N PRO A 23 0.05 -0.93 -17.50
CA PRO A 23 -0.94 -0.09 -16.86
C PRO A 23 -0.78 -0.09 -15.33
N ILE A 24 -1.19 1.00 -14.67
CA ILE A 24 -1.27 1.04 -13.20
C ILE A 24 -2.39 0.11 -12.74
N GLU A 25 -3.56 0.24 -13.36
CA GLU A 25 -4.73 -0.63 -13.21
C GLU A 25 -4.50 -1.95 -13.94
N ASP A 26 -4.51 -3.05 -13.20
CA ASP A 26 -4.31 -4.38 -13.75
C ASP A 26 -5.34 -5.33 -13.12
N PRO A 27 -6.59 -5.34 -13.61
CA PRO A 27 -7.68 -6.08 -12.99
C PRO A 27 -7.41 -7.58 -12.86
N GLU A 28 -6.67 -8.16 -13.83
CA GLU A 28 -6.31 -9.57 -13.80
C GLU A 28 -5.30 -9.86 -12.69
N ARG A 29 -4.23 -9.05 -12.58
CA ARG A 29 -3.26 -9.18 -11.49
C ARG A 29 -3.88 -8.89 -10.12
N GLU A 30 -4.74 -7.88 -10.04
CA GLU A 30 -5.48 -7.53 -8.82
C GLU A 30 -6.37 -8.69 -8.35
N ALA A 31 -7.08 -9.36 -9.27
CA ALA A 31 -7.88 -10.54 -8.96
C ALA A 31 -7.02 -11.69 -8.41
N GLN A 32 -5.88 -12.00 -9.05
CA GLN A 32 -4.95 -13.05 -8.58
C GLN A 32 -4.45 -12.78 -7.14
N VAL A 33 -4.12 -11.53 -6.82
CA VAL A 33 -3.71 -11.13 -5.46
C VAL A 33 -4.86 -11.35 -4.47
N LEU A 34 -6.08 -10.93 -4.80
CA LEU A 34 -7.23 -11.08 -3.91
C LEU A 34 -7.65 -12.55 -3.71
N ASP A 35 -7.52 -13.39 -4.73
CA ASP A 35 -7.76 -14.84 -4.62
C ASP A 35 -6.72 -15.50 -3.70
N THR A 36 -5.46 -15.10 -3.80
CA THR A 36 -4.39 -15.57 -2.91
C THR A 36 -4.65 -15.14 -1.47
N VAL A 37 -5.05 -13.88 -1.25
CA VAL A 37 -5.43 -13.36 0.08
C VAL A 37 -6.60 -14.15 0.66
N ARG A 38 -7.62 -14.45 -0.15
CA ARG A 38 -8.78 -15.26 0.27
C ARG A 38 -8.34 -16.64 0.76
N GLN A 39 -7.48 -17.33 0.02
CA GLN A 39 -6.97 -18.65 0.41
C GLN A 39 -6.16 -18.57 1.71
N GLN A 40 -5.23 -17.62 1.79
CA GLN A 40 -4.38 -17.43 2.97
C GLN A 40 -5.15 -17.01 4.22
N ALA A 41 -6.27 -16.29 4.06
CA ALA A 41 -7.16 -15.93 5.14
C ALA A 41 -7.83 -17.16 5.76
N VAL A 42 -8.33 -18.09 4.93
CA VAL A 42 -8.92 -19.36 5.38
C VAL A 42 -7.90 -20.16 6.21
N GLU A 43 -6.67 -20.31 5.70
CA GLU A 43 -5.59 -21.03 6.41
C GLU A 43 -5.27 -20.45 7.79
N ARG A 44 -5.49 -19.14 7.97
CA ARG A 44 -5.16 -18.40 9.19
C ARG A 44 -6.35 -18.21 10.12
N GLY A 45 -7.53 -18.73 9.77
CA GLY A 45 -8.78 -18.56 10.53
C GLY A 45 -9.31 -17.12 10.50
N ILE A 46 -9.03 -16.36 9.44
CA ILE A 46 -9.54 -15.01 9.21
C ILE A 46 -10.78 -15.11 8.31
N GLU A 47 -11.80 -14.28 8.55
CA GLU A 47 -12.97 -14.20 7.66
C GLU A 47 -12.52 -13.74 6.26
N PRO A 48 -12.68 -14.56 5.20
CA PRO A 48 -12.05 -14.28 3.92
C PRO A 48 -12.55 -13.02 3.21
N ASP A 49 -13.84 -12.68 3.32
CA ASP A 49 -14.39 -11.50 2.65
C ASP A 49 -13.91 -10.19 3.32
N ALA A 50 -13.77 -10.18 4.64
CA ALA A 50 -13.18 -9.09 5.40
C ALA A 50 -11.70 -8.91 5.06
N ALA A 51 -10.93 -9.99 4.92
CA ALA A 51 -9.56 -9.92 4.46
C ALA A 51 -9.48 -9.34 3.03
N VAL A 52 -10.33 -9.82 2.12
CA VAL A 52 -10.40 -9.30 0.74
C VAL A 52 -10.79 -7.82 0.70
N ALA A 53 -11.73 -7.37 1.53
CA ALA A 53 -12.12 -5.96 1.60
C ALA A 53 -10.94 -5.07 2.03
N ILE A 54 -10.21 -5.46 3.06
CA ILE A 54 -9.00 -4.75 3.51
C ILE A 54 -7.95 -4.71 2.40
N PHE A 55 -7.69 -5.83 1.72
CA PHE A 55 -6.68 -5.86 0.65
C PHE A 55 -7.10 -5.08 -0.60
N ARG A 56 -8.40 -4.99 -0.92
CA ARG A 56 -8.92 -4.08 -1.95
C ARG A 56 -8.57 -2.63 -1.62
N ASP A 57 -8.79 -2.21 -0.37
CA ASP A 57 -8.40 -0.87 0.07
C ASP A 57 -6.90 -0.62 -0.04
N GLN A 58 -6.06 -1.62 0.28
CA GLN A 58 -4.60 -1.52 0.13
C GLN A 58 -4.15 -1.44 -1.33
N ILE A 59 -4.80 -2.16 -2.25
CA ILE A 59 -4.53 -2.10 -3.70
C ILE A 59 -4.90 -0.70 -4.24
N GLU A 60 -6.08 -0.20 -3.87
CA GLU A 60 -6.54 1.13 -4.31
C GLU A 60 -5.66 2.27 -3.75
N ALA A 61 -5.19 2.14 -2.52
CA ALA A 61 -4.22 3.06 -1.94
C ALA A 61 -2.88 3.04 -2.70
N ASN A 62 -2.40 1.87 -3.07
CA ASN A 62 -1.15 1.73 -3.84
C ASN A 62 -1.29 2.36 -5.24
N LYS A 63 -2.40 2.12 -5.93
CA LYS A 63 -2.71 2.76 -7.23
C LYS A 63 -2.79 4.30 -7.12
N LEU A 64 -3.33 4.82 -6.02
CA LEU A 64 -3.37 6.26 -5.77
C LEU A 64 -1.96 6.88 -5.75
N VAL A 65 -1.02 6.26 -5.03
CA VAL A 65 0.38 6.72 -4.96
C VAL A 65 1.03 6.63 -6.35
N GLN A 66 0.88 5.51 -7.06
CA GLN A 66 1.45 5.34 -8.40
C GLN A 66 0.94 6.43 -9.38
N ARG A 67 -0.38 6.69 -9.39
CA ARG A 67 -0.98 7.73 -10.24
C ARG A 67 -0.43 9.12 -9.91
N TYR A 68 -0.28 9.43 -8.63
CA TYR A 68 0.31 10.70 -8.19
C TYR A 68 1.75 10.87 -8.69
N LEU A 69 2.58 9.84 -8.52
CA LEU A 69 3.97 9.85 -8.98
C LEU A 69 4.07 9.98 -10.50
N HIS A 70 3.33 9.19 -11.27
CA HIS A 70 3.31 9.27 -12.73
C HIS A 70 2.88 10.66 -13.22
N HIS A 71 1.87 11.26 -12.57
CA HIS A 71 1.48 12.64 -12.87
C HIS A 71 2.61 13.64 -12.57
N GLY A 72 3.27 13.50 -11.42
CA GLY A 72 4.43 14.32 -11.04
C GLY A 72 5.58 14.23 -12.05
N TRP A 73 5.94 13.01 -12.47
CA TRP A 73 7.01 12.75 -13.45
C TRP A 73 6.67 13.21 -14.87
N THR A 74 5.38 13.26 -15.20
CA THR A 74 4.90 13.85 -16.45
C THR A 74 5.10 15.36 -16.43
N ALA A 75 4.70 16.02 -15.33
CA ALA A 75 4.79 17.48 -15.18
C ALA A 75 6.22 17.97 -14.94
N ASN A 76 7.07 17.18 -14.29
CA ASN A 76 8.45 17.51 -13.98
C ASN A 76 9.41 16.37 -14.39
N PRO A 77 9.98 16.44 -15.60
CA PRO A 77 10.90 15.41 -16.10
C PRO A 77 12.15 15.20 -15.25
N ALA A 78 12.59 16.21 -14.48
CA ALA A 78 13.77 16.10 -13.63
C ALA A 78 13.57 15.15 -12.43
N GLN A 79 12.32 14.81 -12.09
CA GLN A 79 11.98 13.90 -11.00
C GLN A 79 11.73 12.46 -11.46
N ARG A 80 11.88 12.19 -12.77
CA ARG A 80 11.66 10.84 -13.29
C ARG A 80 12.66 9.87 -12.69
N PRO A 81 12.24 8.63 -12.40
CA PRO A 81 13.18 7.61 -11.94
C PRO A 81 14.24 7.36 -13.02
N THR A 82 15.51 7.36 -12.61
CA THR A 82 16.66 7.06 -13.48
C THR A 82 16.88 5.56 -13.64
N GLU A 83 16.40 4.78 -12.68
CA GLU A 83 16.47 3.34 -12.66
C GLU A 83 15.08 2.73 -12.81
N ARG A 84 15.03 1.50 -13.33
CA ARG A 84 13.80 0.73 -13.48
C ARG A 84 13.98 -0.61 -12.77
N PRO A 85 13.48 -0.73 -11.53
CA PRO A 85 13.50 -1.99 -10.81
C PRO A 85 12.71 -3.08 -11.56
N ASP A 86 13.12 -4.33 -11.40
CA ASP A 86 12.36 -5.47 -11.93
C ASP A 86 11.16 -5.78 -11.01
N LEU A 87 9.97 -5.91 -11.62
CA LEU A 87 8.78 -6.30 -10.88
C LEU A 87 8.87 -7.73 -10.35
N ASP A 88 9.66 -8.61 -10.98
CA ASP A 88 9.86 -9.97 -10.49
C ASP A 88 10.67 -10.00 -9.17
N GLU A 89 11.58 -9.04 -8.97
CA GLU A 89 12.40 -8.91 -7.76
C GLU A 89 11.60 -8.34 -6.57
N ILE A 90 10.64 -7.44 -6.81
CA ILE A 90 9.82 -6.86 -5.72
C ILE A 90 8.65 -7.76 -5.30
N ARG A 91 8.20 -8.69 -6.16
CA ARG A 91 7.08 -9.60 -5.86
C ARG A 91 7.26 -10.39 -4.55
N PRO A 92 8.42 -11.02 -4.27
CA PRO A 92 8.65 -11.69 -2.98
C PRO A 92 8.49 -10.78 -1.76
N VAL A 93 8.87 -9.50 -1.88
CA VAL A 93 8.71 -8.51 -0.80
C VAL A 93 7.23 -8.21 -0.57
N ILE A 94 6.47 -8.01 -1.66
CA ILE A 94 5.02 -7.79 -1.60
C ILE A 94 4.32 -9.01 -0.98
N ASP A 95 4.70 -10.23 -1.38
CA ASP A 95 4.10 -11.46 -0.87
C ASP A 95 4.38 -11.68 0.62
N ARG A 96 5.61 -11.38 1.07
CA ARG A 96 5.95 -11.36 2.50
C ARG A 96 5.08 -10.36 3.27
N LEU A 97 4.98 -9.12 2.78
CA LEU A 97 4.18 -8.06 3.41
C LEU A 97 2.67 -8.40 3.42
N ASN A 98 2.16 -9.11 2.40
CA ASN A 98 0.79 -9.62 2.40
C ASN A 98 0.57 -10.62 3.55
N GLY A 99 1.50 -11.57 3.73
CA GLY A 99 1.44 -12.54 4.82
C GLY A 99 1.53 -11.89 6.21
N GLU A 100 2.43 -10.93 6.38
CA GLU A 100 2.56 -10.14 7.61
C GLU A 100 1.28 -9.32 7.89
N LEU A 101 0.68 -8.71 6.87
CA LEU A 101 -0.55 -7.94 7.02
C LEU A 101 -1.72 -8.84 7.44
N LEU A 102 -1.82 -10.06 6.90
CA LEU A 102 -2.81 -11.04 7.35
C LEU A 102 -2.60 -11.45 8.81
N ASN A 103 -1.35 -11.61 9.25
CA ASN A 103 -1.04 -11.89 10.65
C ASN A 103 -1.49 -10.74 11.57
N GLU A 104 -1.27 -9.49 11.18
CA GLU A 104 -1.74 -8.30 11.90
C GLU A 104 -3.28 -8.21 11.92
N ILE A 105 -3.94 -8.50 10.80
CA ILE A 105 -5.41 -8.55 10.71
C ILE A 105 -5.96 -9.57 11.73
N ARG A 106 -5.33 -10.74 11.85
CA ARG A 106 -5.71 -11.75 12.83
C ARG A 106 -5.44 -11.28 14.26
N ALA A 107 -4.25 -10.75 14.53
CA ALA A 107 -3.85 -10.32 15.87
C ALA A 107 -4.72 -9.17 16.41
N THR A 108 -5.22 -8.31 15.52
CA THR A 108 -6.01 -7.13 15.88
C THR A 108 -7.53 -7.37 15.83
N ALA A 109 -8.00 -8.56 15.47
CA ALA A 109 -9.42 -8.87 15.29
C ALA A 109 -10.29 -8.46 16.51
N GLY A 110 -9.82 -8.73 17.73
CA GLY A 110 -10.53 -8.38 18.96
C GLY A 110 -10.67 -6.89 19.23
N ILE A 111 -9.79 -6.05 18.67
CA ILE A 111 -9.87 -4.58 18.77
C ILE A 111 -10.69 -4.02 17.60
N ARG A 112 -10.58 -4.61 16.41
CA ARG A 112 -11.28 -4.17 15.20
C ARG A 112 -12.80 -4.27 15.32
N GLY A 113 -13.29 -5.29 16.02
CA GLY A 113 -14.74 -5.45 16.30
C GLY A 113 -15.29 -4.56 17.41
N GLN A 114 -14.48 -3.69 18.05
CA GLN A 114 -14.95 -2.82 19.14
C GLN A 114 -15.44 -1.46 18.62
N PRO A 115 -16.40 -0.79 19.30
CA PRO A 115 -16.78 0.59 18.98
C PRO A 115 -15.62 1.59 19.00
N SER A 116 -14.54 1.25 19.71
CA SER A 116 -13.32 2.05 19.79
C SER A 116 -12.39 1.94 18.57
N CYS A 117 -12.68 1.04 17.61
CA CYS A 117 -11.81 0.79 16.46
C CYS A 117 -11.52 2.07 15.67
N ARG A 118 -12.55 2.78 15.21
CA ARG A 118 -12.39 3.98 14.37
C ARG A 118 -11.59 5.09 15.08
N PRO A 119 -11.92 5.49 16.33
CA PRO A 119 -11.10 6.45 17.07
C PRO A 119 -9.64 6.01 17.23
N ARG A 120 -9.39 4.73 17.56
CA ARG A 120 -8.02 4.20 17.73
C ARG A 120 -7.24 4.18 16.41
N LEU A 121 -7.89 3.77 15.32
CA LEU A 121 -7.32 3.76 13.99
C LEU A 121 -6.92 5.17 13.54
N MET A 122 -7.75 6.17 13.80
CA MET A 122 -7.42 7.56 13.47
C MET A 122 -6.22 8.11 14.27
N ILE A 123 -6.04 7.66 15.52
CA ILE A 123 -4.85 8.00 16.32
C ILE A 123 -3.62 7.30 15.72
N ALA A 124 -3.71 6.00 15.42
CA ALA A 124 -2.62 5.24 14.81
C ALA A 124 -2.17 5.84 13.47
N LEU A 125 -3.10 6.19 12.59
CA LEU A 125 -2.82 6.83 11.29
C LEU A 125 -2.15 8.21 11.40
N ARG A 126 -2.25 8.90 12.55
CA ARG A 126 -1.52 10.16 12.80
C ARG A 126 -0.10 9.92 13.29
N GLN A 127 0.15 8.79 13.93
CA GLN A 127 1.45 8.43 14.48
C GLN A 127 2.35 7.75 13.46
N VAL A 128 1.79 7.23 12.37
CA VAL A 128 2.58 6.70 11.25
C VAL A 128 3.16 7.88 10.48
N SER A 129 4.44 8.14 10.72
CA SER A 129 5.28 8.89 9.80
C SER A 129 5.73 7.94 8.68
N PRO A 130 5.62 8.32 7.40
CA PRO A 130 6.41 7.63 6.37
C PRO A 130 7.89 7.81 6.71
N GLU A 131 8.69 6.76 6.51
CA GLU A 131 10.14 6.88 6.66
C GLU A 131 10.66 7.92 5.66
N PRO A 132 11.58 8.80 6.07
CA PRO A 132 12.17 9.76 5.15
C PRO A 132 12.97 9.03 4.08
N ASP A 133 12.78 9.42 2.82
CA ASP A 133 13.63 8.99 1.72
C ASP A 133 15.03 9.56 1.95
N THR A 134 15.98 8.72 2.36
CA THR A 134 17.35 9.14 2.69
C THR A 134 18.19 9.51 1.46
N THR A 135 17.62 9.37 0.25
CA THR A 135 18.31 9.63 -1.02
C THR A 135 18.11 11.05 -1.57
N GLU A 136 17.16 11.85 -1.06
CA GLU A 136 17.01 13.27 -1.42
C GLU A 136 17.23 14.20 -0.20
N PRO A 137 18.12 15.23 -0.27
CA PRO A 137 18.23 16.22 0.80
C PRO A 137 16.94 17.03 0.91
N GLY A 138 16.45 17.20 2.14
CA GLY A 138 15.09 17.64 2.45
C GLY A 138 14.61 18.91 1.75
N GLY A 139 13.38 18.83 1.22
CA GLY A 139 12.74 19.85 0.39
C GLY A 139 11.25 19.60 0.15
N ALA A 140 10.64 20.38 -0.76
CA ALA A 140 9.20 20.29 -1.07
C ALA A 140 8.77 18.93 -1.67
N ASN A 141 9.69 18.18 -2.27
CA ASN A 141 9.44 16.84 -2.80
C ASN A 141 9.22 15.82 -1.68
N GLU A 142 10.10 15.77 -0.69
CA GLU A 142 9.98 14.87 0.47
C GLU A 142 8.67 15.14 1.23
N ALA A 143 8.29 16.41 1.41
CA ALA A 143 7.02 16.77 2.04
C ALA A 143 5.80 16.31 1.22
N ARG A 144 5.85 16.41 -0.12
CA ARG A 144 4.79 15.91 -1.02
C ARG A 144 4.72 14.39 -1.01
N HIS A 145 5.87 13.72 -1.05
CA HIS A 145 6.02 12.28 -0.97
C HIS A 145 5.41 11.75 0.35
N THR A 146 5.78 12.37 1.47
CA THR A 146 5.21 12.10 2.79
C THR A 146 3.69 12.31 2.80
N GLY A 147 3.23 13.40 2.18
CA GLY A 147 1.82 13.74 2.07
C GLY A 147 1.01 12.69 1.31
N ILE A 148 1.49 12.20 0.17
CA ILE A 148 0.77 11.21 -0.64
C ILE A 148 0.73 9.84 0.04
N HIS A 149 1.80 9.41 0.71
CA HIS A 149 1.79 8.16 1.47
C HIS A 149 0.81 8.19 2.63
N ARG A 150 0.74 9.32 3.34
CA ARG A 150 -0.28 9.51 4.40
C ARG A 150 -1.70 9.47 3.82
N ALA A 151 -1.94 10.09 2.68
CA ALA A 151 -3.23 10.02 1.99
C ALA A 151 -3.56 8.58 1.54
N GLY A 152 -2.58 7.84 1.04
CA GLY A 152 -2.71 6.43 0.71
C GLY A 152 -3.05 5.57 1.94
N LEU A 153 -2.40 5.79 3.07
CA LEU A 153 -2.73 5.08 4.32
C LEU A 153 -4.17 5.33 4.77
N ILE A 154 -4.65 6.56 4.67
CA ILE A 154 -6.05 6.90 4.95
C ILE A 154 -6.99 6.20 3.96
N ARG A 155 -6.62 6.15 2.67
CA ARG A 155 -7.38 5.41 1.64
C ARG A 155 -7.41 3.91 1.92
N ALA A 156 -6.39 3.36 2.57
CA ALA A 156 -6.24 1.94 2.85
C ALA A 156 -6.99 1.46 4.12
N ALA A 157 -7.65 2.38 4.82
CA ALA A 157 -8.24 2.18 6.14
C ALA A 157 -9.74 1.83 6.25
N PRO A 158 -10.63 2.13 5.28
CA PRO A 158 -12.09 2.01 5.45
C PRO A 158 -12.54 0.65 6.01
N SER A 159 -12.08 -0.46 5.43
CA SER A 159 -12.48 -1.80 5.84
C SER A 159 -11.77 -2.37 7.08
N LEU A 160 -10.91 -1.58 7.74
CA LEU A 160 -10.25 -2.02 8.99
C LEU A 160 -11.19 -2.03 10.20
N CYS A 161 -12.33 -1.36 10.18
CA CYS A 161 -13.26 -1.31 11.32
C CYS A 161 -14.69 -1.70 10.94
N ASP A 162 -14.85 -2.47 9.87
CA ASP A 162 -16.12 -3.06 9.44
C ASP A 162 -16.44 -4.34 10.22
#